data_AF-A0AAW6ET11-F1
#
_entry.id   AF-A0AAW6ET11-F1
#
_cell.length_a   1.000
_cell.length_b   1.000
_cell.length_c   1.000
_cell.angle_alpha   90.00
_cell.angle_beta   90.00
_cell.angle_gamma   90.00
#
_symmetry.space_group_name_H-M   'P 1'
#
loop_
_entity.id
_entity.type
_entity.pdbx_description
1 polymer ?
#
loop_
_entity_poly.entity_id
_entity_poly.type
_entity_poly.pdbx_seq_one_letter_code
_entity_poly.pdbx_strand_id
1 'polypeptide(L)'
;MKNKFLIGSLKCMVISFIIGMILIFLSTSIGLKMGYDAIQASGGGMETSQYEMIVKSNIDNFRTGGFVFSFIGGLGMLMSGYTLYKNIEE
;
A
#
# COMPACT_ATOMS: atom_id res chain seq x y z
N MET A 1 -12.72 -0.43 -29.02
CA MET A 1 -12.82 -1.17 -27.72
C MET A 1 -11.49 -1.27 -26.98
N LYS A 2 -10.36 -1.54 -27.66
CA LYS A 2 -9.01 -1.59 -27.06
C LYS A 2 -8.65 -0.40 -26.14
N ASN A 3 -8.89 0.84 -26.60
CA ASN A 3 -8.49 2.02 -25.83
C ASN A 3 -9.31 2.19 -24.52
N LYS A 4 -10.58 1.76 -24.49
CA LYS A 4 -11.39 1.77 -23.26
C LYS A 4 -10.83 0.79 -22.22
N PHE A 5 -10.35 -0.38 -22.66
CA PHE A 5 -9.72 -1.37 -21.80
C PHE A 5 -8.35 -0.89 -21.27
N LEU A 6 -7.53 -0.29 -22.13
CA LEU A 6 -6.23 0.29 -21.74
C LEU A 6 -6.38 1.41 -20.70
N ILE A 7 -7.34 2.32 -20.89
CA ILE A 7 -7.66 3.37 -19.92
C ILE A 7 -8.15 2.77 -18.59
N GLY A 8 -8.96 1.71 -18.64
CA GLY A 8 -9.41 0.98 -17.45
C GLY A 8 -8.23 0.39 -16.67
N SER A 9 -7.33 -0.30 -17.36
CA SER A 9 -6.12 -0.89 -16.78
C SER A 9 -5.22 0.19 -16.15
N LEU A 10 -4.97 1.30 -16.85
CA LEU A 10 -4.17 2.41 -16.33
C LEU A 10 -4.77 2.97 -15.04
N LYS A 11 -6.10 3.18 -14.98
CA LYS A 11 -6.78 3.63 -13.77
C LYS A 11 -6.60 2.67 -12.60
N CYS A 12 -6.75 1.36 -12.83
CA CYS A 12 -6.52 0.36 -11.79
C CYS A 12 -5.07 0.40 -11.27
N MET A 13 -4.08 0.55 -12.14
CA MET A 13 -2.67 0.64 -11.74
C MET A 13 -2.36 1.91 -10.96
N VAL A 14 -2.94 3.05 -11.35
CA VAL A 14 -2.83 4.31 -10.59
C VAL A 14 -3.42 4.19 -9.20
N ILE A 15 -4.61 3.59 -9.07
CA ILE A 15 -5.26 3.40 -7.77
C ILE A 15 -4.40 2.47 -6.89
N SER A 16 -3.93 1.35 -7.43
CA SER A 16 -3.04 0.41 -6.74
C SER A 16 -1.76 1.10 -6.24
N PHE A 17 -1.16 1.95 -7.08
CA PHE A 17 0.02 2.74 -6.72
C PHE A 17 -0.26 3.69 -5.55
N ILE A 18 -1.36 4.44 -5.62
CA ILE A 18 -1.76 5.38 -4.56
C ILE A 18 -2.01 4.64 -3.25
N ILE A 19 -2.72 3.51 -3.28
CA ILE A 19 -2.95 2.68 -2.09
C ILE A 19 -1.62 2.21 -1.50
N GLY A 20 -0.68 1.76 -2.34
CA GLY A 20 0.66 1.37 -1.90
C GLY A 20 1.40 2.49 -1.19
N MET A 21 1.38 3.70 -1.75
CA MET A 21 2.01 4.89 -1.15
C MET A 21 1.36 5.27 0.18
N ILE A 22 0.03 5.26 0.26
CA ILE A 22 -0.72 5.50 1.50
C ILE A 22 -0.27 4.51 2.58
N LEU A 23 -0.20 3.22 2.27
CA LEU A 23 0.23 2.19 3.22
C LEU A 23 1.68 2.40 3.70
N ILE A 24 2.59 2.80 2.83
CA ILE A 24 3.98 3.09 3.20
C ILE A 24 4.04 4.25 4.20
N PHE A 25 3.42 5.39 3.87
CA PHE A 25 3.49 6.59 4.69
C PHE A 25 2.69 6.49 6.00
N LEU A 26 1.56 5.77 6.00
CA LEU A 26 0.74 5.58 7.20
C LEU A 26 1.11 4.35 8.03
N SER A 27 2.08 3.53 7.58
CA SER A 27 2.49 2.31 8.29
C SER A 27 2.80 2.53 9.77
N THR A 28 3.53 3.61 10.10
CA THR A 28 3.87 3.97 11.49
C THR A 28 2.63 4.31 12.31
N SER A 29 1.73 5.13 11.79
CA SER A 29 0.48 5.50 12.48
C SER A 29 -0.44 4.30 12.70
N ILE A 30 -0.53 3.40 11.70
CA ILE A 30 -1.32 2.16 11.80
C ILE A 30 -0.72 1.24 12.85
N GLY A 31 0.59 1.03 12.84
CA GLY A 31 1.28 0.17 13.81
C GLY A 31 1.15 0.69 15.24
N LEU A 32 1.29 2.00 15.47
CA LEU A 32 1.08 2.61 16.78
C LEU A 32 -0.37 2.45 17.26
N LYS A 33 -1.35 2.70 16.38
CA LYS A 33 -2.77 2.51 16.72
C LYS A 33 -3.06 1.05 17.12
N MET A 34 -2.53 0.08 16.38
CA MET A 34 -2.69 -1.34 16.71
C MET A 34 -2.02 -1.72 18.03
N GLY A 35 -0.87 -1.12 18.35
CA GLY A 35 -0.25 -1.26 19.67
C GLY A 35 -1.12 -0.71 20.79
N TYR A 36 -1.73 0.47 20.62
CA TYR A 36 -2.65 1.04 21.61
C TYR A 36 -3.92 0.22 21.78
N ASP A 37 -4.48 -0.29 20.67
CA ASP A 37 -5.64 -1.18 20.68
C ASP A 37 -5.30 -2.49 21.43
N ALA A 38 -4.07 -3.00 21.28
CA ALA A 38 -3.59 -4.17 22.02
C ALA A 38 -3.46 -3.90 23.53
N ILE A 39 -2.93 -2.73 23.94
CA ILE A 39 -2.86 -2.34 25.37
C ILE A 39 -4.26 -2.27 25.99
N GLN A 40 -5.24 -1.69 25.27
CA GLN A 40 -6.62 -1.65 25.72
C GLN A 40 -7.22 -3.05 25.85
N ALA A 41 -6.98 -3.92 24.86
CA ALA A 41 -7.45 -5.31 24.89
C ALA A 41 -6.82 -6.13 26.03
N SER A 42 -5.59 -5.79 26.45
CA SER A 42 -4.91 -6.41 27.58
C SER A 42 -5.34 -5.87 28.95
N GLY A 43 -6.35 -4.99 29.03
CA GLY A 43 -6.87 -4.46 30.30
C GLY A 43 -6.13 -3.22 30.82
N GLY A 44 -5.43 -2.49 29.94
CA GLY A 44 -4.80 -1.21 30.24
C GLY A 44 -3.29 -1.30 30.55
N GLY A 45 -2.70 -2.49 30.50
CA GLY A 45 -1.27 -2.71 30.67
C GLY A 45 -0.76 -3.79 29.74
N MET A 46 0.45 -3.61 29.22
CA MET A 46 1.13 -4.56 28.36
C MET A 46 2.64 -4.46 28.62
N GLU A 47 3.35 -5.57 28.59
CA GLU A 47 4.81 -5.54 28.66
C GLU A 47 5.39 -4.77 27.46
N THR A 48 6.36 -3.89 27.72
CA THR A 48 6.97 -3.03 26.69
C THR A 48 7.55 -3.84 25.54
N SER A 49 8.16 -4.99 25.83
CA SER A 49 8.73 -5.91 24.83
C SER A 49 7.66 -6.45 23.87
N GLN A 50 6.48 -6.80 24.39
CA GLN A 50 5.37 -7.31 23.58
C GLN A 50 4.74 -6.17 22.77
N TYR A 51 4.56 -5.00 23.37
CA TYR A 51 4.05 -3.82 22.67
C TYR A 51 4.95 -3.44 21.48
N GLU A 52 6.26 -3.34 21.70
CA GLU A 52 7.23 -3.02 20.65
C GLU A 52 7.23 -4.06 19.54
N MET A 53 7.10 -5.35 19.88
CA MET A 53 7.00 -6.41 18.89
C MET A 53 5.75 -6.28 18.02
N ILE A 54 4.59 -6.03 18.62
CA ILE A 54 3.33 -5.82 17.89
C ILE A 54 3.45 -4.60 16.98
N VAL A 55 3.89 -3.46 17.51
CA VAL A 55 4.02 -2.23 16.72
C VAL A 55 4.98 -2.45 15.56
N LYS A 56 6.19 -2.95 15.82
CA LYS A 56 7.21 -3.14 14.79
C LYS A 56 6.78 -4.12 13.70
N SER A 57 6.23 -5.27 14.09
CA SER A 57 5.72 -6.27 13.15
C SER A 57 4.63 -5.69 12.24
N ASN A 58 3.68 -4.94 12.80
CA ASN A 58 2.64 -4.30 12.00
C ASN A 58 3.20 -3.22 11.08
N ILE A 59 4.09 -2.35 11.57
CA ILE A 59 4.75 -1.33 10.73
C ILE A 59 5.45 -2.00 9.53
N ASP A 60 6.25 -3.04 9.79
CA ASP A 60 7.00 -3.73 8.74
C ASP A 60 6.06 -4.44 7.75
N ASN A 61 4.97 -5.04 8.22
CA ASN A 61 3.97 -5.69 7.35
C ASN A 61 3.25 -4.68 6.45
N PHE A 62 2.74 -3.57 7.00
CA PHE A 62 2.07 -2.54 6.20
C PHE A 62 3.02 -1.85 5.24
N ARG A 63 4.25 -1.57 5.67
CA ARG A 63 5.27 -0.97 4.80
C ARG A 63 5.66 -1.91 3.66
N THR A 64 5.85 -3.20 3.94
CA THR A 64 6.19 -4.21 2.93
C THR A 64 5.04 -4.40 1.94
N GLY A 65 3.81 -4.54 2.43
CA GLY A 65 2.61 -4.62 1.58
C GLY A 65 2.47 -3.37 0.70
N GLY A 66 2.61 -2.19 1.29
CA GLY A 66 2.60 -0.92 0.57
C GLY A 66 3.69 -0.84 -0.51
N PHE A 67 4.89 -1.34 -0.21
CA PHE A 67 5.99 -1.42 -1.19
C PHE A 67 5.60 -2.29 -2.39
N VAL A 68 5.06 -3.49 -2.15
CA VAL A 68 4.60 -4.38 -3.23
C VAL A 68 3.51 -3.73 -4.08
N PHE A 69 2.49 -3.12 -3.46
CA PHE A 69 1.43 -2.42 -4.19
C PHE A 69 1.96 -1.23 -5.00
N SER A 70 2.85 -0.43 -4.43
CA SER A 70 3.48 0.70 -5.12
C SER A 70 4.38 0.24 -6.27
N PHE A 71 5.09 -0.88 -6.10
CA PHE A 71 5.99 -1.38 -7.13
C PHE A 71 5.21 -1.95 -8.33
N ILE A 72 4.21 -2.80 -8.06
CA ILE A 72 3.34 -3.37 -9.09
C ILE A 72 2.51 -2.28 -9.76
N GLY A 73 1.90 -1.38 -8.98
CA GLY A 73 1.10 -0.27 -9.50
C GLY A 73 1.95 0.71 -10.33
N GLY A 74 3.17 1.01 -9.88
CA GLY A 74 4.11 1.89 -10.59
C GLY A 74 4.58 1.31 -11.92
N LEU A 75 5.06 0.06 -11.92
CA LEU A 75 5.46 -0.63 -13.16
C LEU A 75 4.27 -0.84 -14.11
N GLY A 76 3.12 -1.23 -13.57
CA GLY A 76 1.89 -1.40 -14.32
C GLY A 76 1.42 -0.09 -14.97
N MET A 77 1.55 1.04 -14.27
CA MET A 77 1.25 2.37 -14.80
C MET A 77 2.18 2.72 -15.96
N LEU A 78 3.49 2.48 -15.83
CA LEU A 78 4.46 2.75 -16.89
C LEU A 78 4.16 1.92 -18.15
N MET A 79 3.94 0.61 -18.00
CA MET A 79 3.65 -0.27 -19.14
C MET A 79 2.31 0.05 -19.82
N SER A 80 1.27 0.29 -19.03
CA SER A 80 -0.06 0.63 -19.58
C SER A 80 -0.08 2.03 -20.21
N GLY A 81 0.62 2.99 -19.62
CA GLY A 81 0.81 4.34 -20.16
C GLY A 81 1.58 4.34 -21.48
N TYR A 82 2.70 3.61 -21.55
CA TYR A 82 3.47 3.46 -22.79
C TYR A 82 2.64 2.80 -23.91
N THR A 83 1.91 1.73 -23.58
CA THR A 83 1.05 1.05 -24.54
C THR A 83 -0.05 1.98 -25.05
N LEU A 84 -0.69 2.75 -24.16
CA LEU A 84 -1.73 3.70 -24.55
C LEU A 84 -1.16 4.80 -25.45
N TYR A 85 0.00 5.36 -25.12
CA TYR A 85 0.67 6.39 -25.92
C TYR A 85 0.96 5.89 -27.34
N LYS A 86 1.55 4.70 -27.47
CA LYS A 86 1.84 4.09 -28.78
C LYS A 86 0.57 3.87 -29.63
N ASN A 87 -0.55 3.47 -29.01
CA ASN A 87 -1.82 3.28 -29.73
C ASN A 87 -2.53 4.60 -30.12
N ILE A 88 -2.03 5.75 -29.68
CA ILE A 88 -2.53 7.08 -30.09
C ILE A 88 -1.71 7.62 -31.26
N GLU A 89 -0.43 7.24 -31.38
CA GLU A 89 0.45 7.63 -32.49
C GLU A 89 0.27 6.78 -33.76
N GLU A 90 -0.25 5.54 -33.65
CA GLU A 90 -0.71 4.71 -34.79
C GLU A 90 -2.14 5.05 -35.23
#